data_AF-A0A953WJ07-F1
#
_entry.id   AF-A0A953WJ07-F1
#
_cell.length_a   1.000
_cell.length_b   1.000
_cell.length_c   1.000
_cell.angle_alpha   90.00
_cell.angle_beta   90.00
_cell.angle_gamma   90.00
#
_symmetry.space_group_name_H-M   'P 1'
#
loop_
_entity.id
_entity.type
_entity.pdbx_description
1 polymer ?
#
loop_
_entity_poly.entity_id
_entity_poly.type
_entity_poly.pdbx_seq_one_letter_code
_entity_poly.pdbx_strand_id
1 'polypeptide(L)'
;RQGYDIMMALMRGSPEQQEMAQDALNRWWWPSLMMFGPSDADSVHSAQSMAWKIKPVGNDELRQRFVDQTVPQAEFIGLKVPDPEVKWNEERGHYDFGEIDWEEFYRVLKGEGPCNRERMAARQKAWDDGEWFREGLMAHSKKRAAKKLAAE
;
A
#
# COMPACT_ATOMS: atom_id res chain seq x y z
N ARG A 1 -10.03 -9.61 3.81
CA ARG A 1 -10.41 -10.96 4.32
C ARG A 1 -9.61 -12.06 3.65
N GLN A 2 -9.75 -12.30 2.34
CA GLN A 2 -9.07 -13.41 1.65
C GLN A 2 -7.53 -13.46 1.84
N GLY A 3 -6.84 -12.32 1.81
CA GLY A 3 -5.39 -12.29 2.07
C GLY A 3 -5.01 -12.77 3.48
N TYR A 4 -5.83 -12.44 4.48
CA TYR A 4 -5.66 -12.93 5.85
C TYR A 4 -5.92 -14.43 5.97
N ASP A 5 -6.93 -14.94 5.26
CA ASP A 5 -7.23 -16.38 5.26
C ASP A 5 -6.05 -17.20 4.67
N ILE A 6 -5.32 -16.65 3.70
CA ILE A 6 -4.08 -17.25 3.17
C ILE A 6 -2.99 -17.28 4.24
N MET A 7 -2.76 -16.16 4.94
CA MET A 7 -1.77 -16.11 6.04
C MET A 7 -2.13 -17.10 7.16
N MET A 8 -3.42 -17.18 7.51
CA MET A 8 -3.92 -18.14 8.49
C MET A 8 -3.71 -19.59 8.03
N ALA A 9 -3.89 -19.88 6.73
CA ALA A 9 -3.61 -21.21 6.18
C ALA A 9 -2.12 -21.57 6.27
N LEU A 10 -1.23 -20.62 5.95
CA LEU A 10 0.22 -20.81 6.09
C LEU A 10 0.63 -21.03 7.55
N MET A 11 0.09 -20.24 8.48
CA MET A 11 0.40 -20.36 9.90
C MET A 11 -0.12 -21.64 10.55
N ARG A 12 -1.11 -22.31 9.95
CA ARG A 12 -1.60 -23.64 10.35
C ARG A 12 -0.88 -24.79 9.63
N GLY A 13 0.05 -24.46 8.74
CA GLY A 13 0.77 -25.38 7.89
C GLY A 13 2.07 -25.91 8.51
N SER A 14 2.98 -26.36 7.66
CA SER A 14 4.31 -26.85 8.04
C SER A 14 5.19 -25.73 8.62
N PRO A 15 6.30 -26.07 9.31
CA PRO A 15 7.26 -25.07 9.78
C PRO A 15 7.76 -24.14 8.67
N GLU A 16 7.99 -24.66 7.46
CA GLU A 16 8.43 -23.88 6.31
C GLU A 16 7.35 -22.90 5.83
N GLN A 17 6.06 -23.27 5.95
CA GLN A 17 4.95 -22.37 5.62
C GLN A 17 4.80 -21.25 6.67
N GLN A 18 5.01 -21.56 7.94
CA GLN A 18 5.03 -20.57 9.01
C GLN A 18 6.19 -19.59 8.84
N GLU A 19 7.39 -20.10 8.50
CA GLU A 19 8.56 -19.26 8.22
C GLU A 19 8.33 -18.37 6.99
N MET A 20 7.73 -18.90 5.93
CA MET A 20 7.35 -18.12 4.74
C MET A 20 6.39 -16.97 5.08
N ALA A 21 5.40 -17.24 5.93
CA ALA A 21 4.47 -16.21 6.40
C ALA A 21 5.17 -15.15 7.26
N GLN A 22 6.06 -15.58 8.15
CA GLN A 22 6.82 -14.68 9.02
C GLN A 22 7.80 -13.81 8.23
N ASP A 23 8.55 -14.38 7.28
CA ASP A 23 9.45 -13.63 6.39
C ASP A 23 8.69 -12.60 5.55
N ALA A 24 7.50 -12.95 5.06
CA ALA A 24 6.65 -12.00 4.36
C ALA A 24 6.25 -10.82 5.26
N LEU A 25 5.86 -11.07 6.51
CA LEU A 25 5.54 -10.00 7.46
C LEU A 25 6.78 -9.14 7.78
N ASN A 26 7.95 -9.77 7.99
CA ASN A 26 9.22 -9.10 8.28
C ASN A 26 9.56 -8.05 7.19
N ARG A 27 9.39 -8.42 5.92
CA ARG A 27 9.69 -7.55 4.78
C ARG A 27 8.64 -6.47 4.53
N TRP A 28 7.38 -6.73 4.86
CA TRP A 28 6.27 -5.86 4.47
C TRP A 28 5.71 -4.98 5.60
N TRP A 29 6.05 -5.24 6.86
CA TRP A 29 5.52 -4.46 7.99
C TRP A 29 5.79 -2.95 7.85
N TRP A 30 7.06 -2.55 7.80
CA TRP A 30 7.45 -1.14 7.72
C TRP A 30 7.00 -0.46 6.41
N PRO A 31 7.15 -1.08 5.22
CA PRO A 31 6.56 -0.53 4.00
C PRO A 31 5.05 -0.31 4.09
N SER A 32 4.31 -1.17 4.82
CA SER A 32 2.87 -1.00 5.02
C SER A 32 2.55 0.22 5.90
N LEU A 33 3.36 0.48 6.93
CA LEU A 33 3.24 1.68 7.76
C LEU A 33 3.59 2.98 7.01
N MET A 34 4.55 2.90 6.08
CA MET A 34 4.93 3.99 5.19
C MET A 34 3.84 4.38 4.18
N MET A 35 2.88 3.48 3.89
CA MET A 35 1.78 3.77 2.95
C MET A 35 0.87 4.91 3.41
N PHE A 36 0.83 5.18 4.72
CA PHE A 36 0.08 6.30 5.28
C PHE A 36 0.74 7.66 5.03
N GLY A 37 1.94 7.68 4.44
CA GLY A 37 2.68 8.90 4.13
C GLY A 37 3.59 9.37 5.26
N PRO A 38 4.20 10.57 5.12
CA PRO A 38 5.10 11.13 6.12
C PRO A 38 4.35 11.44 7.42
N SER A 39 5.11 11.68 8.49
CA SER A 39 4.62 12.26 9.73
C SER A 39 3.75 13.49 9.47
N ASP A 40 2.72 13.72 10.30
CA ASP A 40 1.89 14.91 10.16
C ASP A 40 2.70 16.21 10.35
N ALA A 41 3.83 16.15 11.08
CA ALA A 41 4.78 17.26 11.23
C ALA A 41 5.50 17.64 9.92
N ASP A 42 5.80 16.66 9.08
CA ASP A 42 6.55 16.84 7.82
C ASP A 42 5.63 16.90 6.59
N SER A 43 4.32 16.76 6.80
CA SER A 43 3.33 16.71 5.72
C SER A 43 2.91 18.11 5.25
N VAL A 44 3.69 18.70 4.33
CA VAL A 44 3.46 20.04 3.73
C VAL A 44 2.03 20.27 3.20
N HIS A 45 1.35 19.23 2.72
CA HIS A 45 -0.01 19.33 2.16
C HIS A 45 -1.17 19.07 3.15
N SER A 46 -0.87 18.71 4.41
CA SER A 46 -1.90 18.24 5.36
C SER A 46 -2.84 19.34 5.81
N ALA A 47 -2.33 20.53 6.12
CA ALA A 47 -3.15 21.64 6.62
C ALA A 47 -4.24 22.07 5.61
N GLN A 48 -3.87 22.22 4.33
CA GLN A 48 -4.81 22.59 3.28
C GLN A 48 -5.80 21.46 2.96
N SER A 49 -5.32 20.21 2.89
CA SER A 49 -6.17 19.05 2.62
C SER A 49 -7.19 18.80 3.73
N MET A 50 -6.83 19.04 4.99
CA MET A 50 -7.75 18.98 6.12
C MET A 50 -8.75 20.14 6.11
N ALA A 51 -8.32 21.37 5.82
CA ALA A 51 -9.20 22.53 5.73
C ALA A 51 -10.29 22.37 4.66
N TRP A 52 -9.94 21.75 3.52
CA TRP A 52 -10.89 21.41 2.46
C TRP A 52 -11.64 20.10 2.66
N LYS A 53 -11.42 19.41 3.80
CA LYS A 53 -12.01 18.11 4.12
C LYS A 53 -11.72 17.02 3.08
N ILE A 54 -10.62 17.14 2.34
CA ILE A 54 -10.09 16.10 1.45
C ILE A 54 -9.46 14.99 2.29
N LYS A 55 -8.72 15.35 3.35
CA LYS A 55 -8.13 14.43 4.32
C LYS A 55 -8.87 14.58 5.66
N PRO A 56 -9.78 13.66 6.02
CA PRO A 56 -10.56 13.78 7.25
C PRO A 56 -9.78 13.41 8.52
N VAL A 57 -8.68 12.64 8.38
CA VAL A 57 -7.89 12.08 9.49
C VAL A 57 -6.40 12.22 9.16
N GLY A 58 -5.57 12.52 10.17
CA GLY A 58 -4.10 12.64 10.04
C GLY A 58 -3.42 11.37 9.53
N ASN A 59 -2.20 11.49 8.99
CA ASN A 59 -1.42 10.34 8.54
C ASN A 59 -1.05 9.48 9.74
N ASP A 60 -0.61 10.13 10.83
CA ASP A 60 -0.18 9.45 12.04
C ASP A 60 -1.36 8.79 12.76
N GLU A 61 -2.52 9.43 12.74
CA GLU A 61 -3.74 8.86 13.33
C GLU A 61 -4.23 7.62 12.54
N LEU A 62 -4.22 7.66 11.20
CA LEU A 62 -4.56 6.49 10.40
C LEU A 62 -3.55 5.35 10.60
N ARG A 63 -2.25 5.69 10.69
CA ARG A 63 -1.19 4.72 10.97
C ARG A 63 -1.36 4.07 12.34
N GLN A 64 -1.64 4.86 13.39
CA GLN A 64 -1.89 4.36 14.73
C GLN A 64 -3.06 3.37 14.75
N ARG A 65 -4.20 3.75 14.15
CA ARG A 65 -5.37 2.87 14.04
C ARG A 65 -5.04 1.56 13.32
N PHE A 66 -4.20 1.62 12.29
CA PHE A 66 -3.76 0.43 11.58
C PHE A 66 -2.93 -0.49 12.48
N VAL A 67 -1.97 0.04 13.25
CA VAL A 67 -1.19 -0.75 14.21
C VAL A 67 -2.12 -1.40 15.24
N ASP A 68 -3.01 -0.63 15.85
CA ASP A 68 -3.91 -1.13 16.90
C ASP A 68 -4.82 -2.27 16.43
N GLN A 69 -5.23 -2.23 15.16
CA GLN A 69 -6.05 -3.29 14.56
C GLN A 69 -5.24 -4.49 14.09
N THR A 70 -4.00 -4.26 13.63
CA THR A 70 -3.21 -5.29 12.93
C THR A 70 -2.36 -6.12 13.88
N VAL A 71 -1.82 -5.53 14.96
CA VAL A 71 -1.02 -6.27 15.95
C VAL A 71 -1.82 -7.44 16.56
N PRO A 72 -3.06 -7.25 17.05
CA PRO A 72 -3.86 -8.37 17.58
C PRO A 72 -4.20 -9.42 16.51
N GLN A 73 -4.37 -9.00 15.25
CA GLN A 73 -4.63 -9.95 14.14
C GLN A 73 -3.42 -10.83 13.85
N ALA A 74 -2.20 -10.28 13.93
CA ALA A 74 -0.95 -11.01 13.75
C ALA A 74 -0.73 -12.00 14.91
N GLU A 75 -0.89 -11.53 16.15
CA GLU A 75 -0.78 -12.37 17.35
C GLU A 75 -1.77 -13.53 17.34
N PHE A 76 -3.02 -13.29 16.90
CA PHE A 76 -4.06 -14.32 16.82
C PHE A 76 -3.67 -15.51 15.93
N ILE A 77 -2.90 -15.29 14.86
CA ILE A 77 -2.40 -16.37 13.98
C ILE A 77 -0.98 -16.81 14.31
N GLY A 78 -0.39 -16.29 15.39
CA GLY A 78 0.96 -16.66 15.85
C GLY A 78 2.10 -15.99 15.10
N LEU A 79 1.84 -14.92 14.33
CA LEU A 79 2.89 -14.11 13.73
C LEU A 79 3.49 -13.15 14.76
N LYS A 80 4.78 -12.87 14.62
CA LYS A 80 5.49 -11.88 15.42
C LYS A 80 5.70 -10.61 14.61
N VAL A 81 5.25 -9.47 15.11
CA VAL A 81 5.48 -8.19 14.45
C VAL A 81 6.98 -7.86 14.52
N PRO A 82 7.63 -7.48 13.40
CA PRO A 82 9.08 -7.22 13.33
C PRO A 82 9.43 -5.83 13.88
N ASP A 83 8.95 -5.54 15.09
CA ASP A 83 9.16 -4.28 15.79
C ASP A 83 9.33 -4.56 17.30
N PRO A 84 10.55 -4.43 17.85
CA PRO A 84 10.81 -4.66 19.27
C PRO A 84 10.08 -3.68 20.20
N GLU A 85 9.73 -2.50 19.70
CA GLU A 85 9.09 -1.44 20.48
C GLU A 85 7.57 -1.57 20.49
N VAL A 86 7.00 -2.53 19.73
CA VAL A 86 5.57 -2.80 19.75
C VAL A 86 5.14 -3.33 21.11
N LYS A 87 4.35 -2.52 21.82
CA LYS A 87 3.77 -2.86 23.12
C LYS A 87 2.44 -2.16 23.32
N TRP A 88 1.50 -2.86 23.95
CA TRP A 88 0.24 -2.23 24.36
C TRP A 88 0.50 -1.23 25.48
N ASN A 89 0.02 0.00 25.31
CA ASN A 89 0.09 1.05 26.30
C ASN A 89 -1.32 1.29 26.89
N GLU A 90 -1.53 0.82 28.13
CA GLU A 90 -2.83 0.92 28.81
C GLU A 90 -3.27 2.37 29.07
N GLU A 91 -2.34 3.29 29.32
CA GLU A 91 -2.65 4.69 29.60
C GLU A 91 -3.15 5.42 28.34
N ARG A 92 -2.58 5.09 27.18
CA ARG A 92 -2.96 5.67 25.89
C ARG A 92 -4.13 4.94 25.23
N GLY A 93 -4.33 3.66 25.55
CA GLY A 93 -5.27 2.79 24.85
C GLY A 93 -4.84 2.47 23.41
N HIS A 94 -3.54 2.45 23.16
CA HIS A 94 -2.92 2.30 21.84
C HIS A 94 -1.64 1.44 21.94
N TYR A 95 -1.21 0.83 20.84
CA TYR A 95 0.12 0.26 20.76
C TYR A 95 1.17 1.37 20.54
N ASP A 96 2.20 1.40 21.37
CA ASP A 96 3.44 2.07 21.01
C ASP A 96 4.14 1.24 19.93
N PHE A 97 4.84 1.86 18.99
CA PHE A 97 5.62 1.21 17.93
C PHE A 97 6.86 2.03 17.60
N GLY A 98 7.86 1.39 17.00
CA GLY A 98 9.17 1.97 16.71
C GLY A 98 9.15 3.04 15.63
N GLU A 99 10.30 3.72 15.48
CA GLU A 99 10.46 4.75 14.47
C GLU A 99 10.60 4.15 13.06
N ILE A 100 9.92 4.77 12.09
CA ILE A 100 9.98 4.40 10.68
C ILE A 100 11.29 4.90 10.09
N ASP A 101 11.93 4.09 9.23
CA ASP A 101 13.05 4.56 8.40
C ASP A 101 12.54 5.55 7.33
N TRP A 102 12.54 6.83 7.70
CA TRP A 102 12.13 7.90 6.81
C TRP A 102 13.11 8.13 5.66
N GLU A 103 14.38 7.74 5.80
CA GLU A 103 15.36 7.84 4.71
C GLU A 103 15.01 6.85 3.59
N GLU A 104 14.71 5.59 3.96
CA GLU A 104 14.17 4.59 3.03
C GLU A 104 12.89 5.09 2.36
N PHE A 105 11.94 5.61 3.14
CA PHE A 105 10.69 6.13 2.62
C PHE A 105 10.90 7.15 1.49
N TYR A 106 11.71 8.19 1.72
CA TYR A 106 11.97 9.22 0.72
C TYR A 106 12.78 8.71 -0.47
N ARG A 107 13.70 7.77 -0.26
CA ARG A 107 14.45 7.10 -1.35
C ARG A 107 13.50 6.34 -2.28
N VAL A 108 12.56 5.57 -1.73
CA VAL A 108 11.57 4.83 -2.51
C VAL A 108 10.66 5.78 -3.31
N LEU A 109 10.21 6.89 -2.70
CA LEU A 109 9.39 7.89 -3.37
C LEU A 109 10.10 8.56 -4.56
N LYS A 110 11.42 8.78 -4.46
CA LYS A 110 12.24 9.35 -5.54
C LYS A 110 12.49 8.39 -6.69
N GLY A 111 12.04 7.13 -6.60
CA GLY A 111 12.25 6.13 -7.64
C GLY A 111 13.48 5.24 -7.44
N GLU A 112 14.09 5.28 -6.26
CA GLU A 112 15.30 4.52 -5.91
C GLU A 112 15.01 3.35 -4.97
N GLY A 113 13.77 2.88 -4.95
CA GLY A 113 13.37 1.65 -4.26
C GLY A 113 13.58 0.39 -5.09
N PRO A 114 13.29 -0.79 -4.51
CA PRO A 114 13.71 -2.08 -5.04
C PRO A 114 13.07 -2.47 -6.38
N CYS A 115 11.89 -1.90 -6.71
CA CYS A 115 11.14 -2.28 -7.91
C CYS A 115 10.69 -1.08 -8.75
N ASN A 116 11.13 0.15 -8.43
CA ASN A 116 10.58 1.35 -9.07
C ASN A 116 10.82 1.35 -10.59
N ARG A 117 12.04 0.99 -11.02
CA ARG A 117 12.42 0.94 -12.43
C ARG A 117 11.64 -0.14 -13.17
N GLU A 118 11.52 -1.32 -12.60
CA GLU A 118 10.81 -2.47 -13.17
C GLU A 118 9.31 -2.18 -13.31
N ARG A 119 8.71 -1.55 -12.29
CA ARG A 119 7.29 -1.16 -12.33
C ARG A 119 7.01 -0.13 -13.43
N MET A 120 7.86 0.89 -13.55
CA MET A 120 7.70 1.92 -14.58
C MET A 120 7.93 1.33 -15.97
N ALA A 121 8.99 0.54 -16.16
CA ALA A 121 9.29 -0.12 -17.43
C ALA A 121 8.15 -1.05 -17.88
N ALA A 122 7.58 -1.84 -16.97
CA ALA A 122 6.44 -2.71 -17.28
C ALA A 122 5.20 -1.92 -17.72
N ARG A 123 4.94 -0.75 -17.11
CA ARG A 123 3.81 0.12 -17.48
C ARG A 123 4.03 0.82 -18.81
N GLN A 124 5.24 1.37 -19.03
CA GLN A 124 5.63 1.98 -20.29
C GLN A 124 5.53 0.98 -21.43
N LYS A 125 6.13 -0.20 -21.28
CA LYS A 125 6.05 -1.28 -22.28
C LYS A 125 4.61 -1.67 -22.61
N ALA A 126 3.76 -1.87 -21.60
CA ALA A 126 2.35 -2.22 -21.84
C ALA A 126 1.58 -1.09 -22.55
N TRP A 127 1.93 0.17 -22.28
CA TRP A 127 1.36 1.31 -22.98
C TRP A 127 1.85 1.35 -24.44
N ASP A 128 3.14 1.27 -24.67
CA ASP A 128 3.74 1.39 -26.00
C ASP A 128 3.29 0.23 -26.90
N ASP A 129 3.39 -1.02 -26.43
CA ASP A 129 2.95 -2.20 -27.16
C ASP A 129 1.42 -2.20 -27.45
N GLY A 130 0.65 -1.52 -26.60
CA GLY A 130 -0.80 -1.40 -26.72
C GLY A 130 -1.27 -0.28 -27.66
N GLU A 131 -0.35 0.49 -28.26
CA GLU A 131 -0.69 1.67 -29.07
C GLU A 131 -1.62 1.34 -30.24
N TRP A 132 -1.25 0.36 -31.07
CA TRP A 132 -2.04 -0.06 -32.23
C TRP A 132 -3.48 -0.45 -31.86
N PHE A 133 -3.67 -1.06 -30.68
CA PHE A 133 -4.98 -1.49 -30.21
C PHE A 133 -5.83 -0.27 -29.81
N ARG A 134 -5.24 0.69 -29.09
CA ARG A 134 -5.92 1.95 -28.75
C ARG A 134 -6.30 2.73 -30.00
N GLU A 135 -5.38 2.85 -30.95
CA GLU A 135 -5.64 3.52 -32.23
C GLU A 135 -6.73 2.81 -33.03
N GLY A 136 -6.71 1.48 -33.07
CA GLY A 136 -7.72 0.66 -33.71
C GLY A 136 -9.12 0.89 -33.13
N LEU A 137 -9.25 0.92 -31.80
CA LEU A 137 -10.51 1.22 -31.11
C LEU A 137 -11.00 2.64 -31.44
N MET A 138 -10.11 3.63 -31.43
CA MET A 138 -10.46 5.02 -31.77
C MET A 138 -10.92 5.16 -33.22
N ALA A 139 -10.23 4.50 -34.16
CA ALA A 139 -10.61 4.49 -35.56
C ALA A 139 -11.96 3.79 -35.78
N HIS A 140 -12.21 2.66 -35.10
CA HIS A 140 -13.49 1.96 -35.16
C HIS A 140 -14.64 2.83 -34.62
N SER A 141 -14.43 3.49 -33.48
CA SER A 141 -15.41 4.41 -32.88
C SER A 141 -15.75 5.57 -33.83
N LYS A 142 -14.74 6.22 -34.42
CA LYS A 142 -14.94 7.30 -35.42
C LYS A 142 -15.75 6.83 -36.62
N LYS A 143 -15.47 5.63 -37.15
CA LYS A 143 -16.24 5.04 -38.26
C LYS A 143 -17.71 4.81 -37.87
N ARG A 144 -17.98 4.31 -36.66
CA ARG A 144 -19.35 4.12 -36.17
C ARG A 144 -20.10 5.45 -35.99
N ALA A 145 -19.44 6.46 -35.44
CA ALA A 145 -20.03 7.79 -35.26
C ALA A 145 -20.39 8.44 -36.61
N ALA A 146 -19.49 8.38 -37.59
CA ALA A 146 -19.74 8.88 -38.94
C ALA A 146 -20.91 8.17 -39.62
N LYS A 147 -21.00 6.83 -39.48
CA LYS A 147 -22.15 6.07 -40.01
C LYS A 147 -23.47 6.46 -39.36
N LYS A 148 -23.48 6.76 -38.06
CA LYS A 148 -24.69 7.21 -37.36
C LYS A 148 -25.13 8.59 -37.87
N LEU A 149 -24.19 9.53 -37.97
CA LEU A 149 -24.47 10.88 -38.47
C LEU A 149 -24.98 10.88 -39.93
N ALA A 150 -24.44 9.98 -40.77
CA ALA A 150 -24.88 9.84 -42.16
C ALA A 150 -26.26 9.16 -42.32
N ALA A 151 -26.81 8.58 -41.26
CA ALA A 151 -28.12 7.94 -41.25
C ALA A 151 -29.23 8.83 -40.64
N GLU A 152 -28.86 10.01 -40.12
CA GLU A 152 -29.75 11.07 -39.64
C GLU A 152 -29.96 12.11 -40.75
#